data_AF-A0A7J4QW30-F1
#
_entry.id   AF-A0A7J4QW30-F1
#
_cell.length_a   1.000
_cell.length_b   1.000
_cell.length_c   1.000
_cell.angle_alpha   90.00
_cell.angle_beta   90.00
_cell.angle_gamma   90.00
#
_symmetry.space_group_name_H-M   'P 1'
#
loop_
_entity.id
_entity.type
_entity.pdbx_description
1 polymer ?
#
loop_
_entity_poly.entity_id
_entity_poly.type
_entity_poly.pdbx_seq_one_letter_code
_entity_poly.pdbx_strand_id
1 'polypeptide(L)'
;MVESWLEDIMASYNQDSFDARNSYAAQLHMPGEIFQDLVWWALKSLPDEILVGLDIDFNQQQNAEVDEFFASSQQVEGLFQGQGFLINEAHIVNRGDSYSVHHLPEDWTDDIFAPSRGARAGRFTHWLHTHPNAPAIPSGADADASQETPGVDLILGLRFSPSGPLPWFDDVEGKRRILGKEAESNDNHTSKKSLFR
;
A
#
# COMPACT_ATOMS: atom_id res chain seq x y z
N MET A 1 -19.30 8.09 5.86
CA MET A 1 -19.10 9.34 5.08
C MET A 1 -17.62 9.66 5.19
N VAL A 2 -16.98 9.83 4.04
CA VAL A 2 -15.56 10.11 3.96
C VAL A 2 -15.34 11.62 4.12
N GLU A 3 -14.22 12.01 4.68
CA GLU A 3 -13.82 13.41 4.83
C GLU A 3 -13.66 14.05 3.44
N SER A 4 -14.20 15.26 3.25
CA SER A 4 -14.26 15.90 1.93
C SER A 4 -12.89 16.10 1.29
N TRP A 5 -11.87 16.43 2.09
CA TRP A 5 -10.50 16.59 1.60
C TRP A 5 -9.92 15.27 1.08
N LEU A 6 -10.33 14.15 1.65
CA LEU A 6 -9.89 12.83 1.24
C LEU A 6 -10.65 12.37 -0.01
N GLU A 7 -11.95 12.70 -0.13
CA GLU A 7 -12.73 12.47 -1.35
C GLU A 7 -12.08 13.17 -2.56
N ASP A 8 -11.69 14.44 -2.42
CA ASP A 8 -11.01 15.19 -3.49
C ASP A 8 -9.68 14.52 -3.91
N ILE A 9 -8.89 14.06 -2.94
CA ILE A 9 -7.61 13.39 -3.20
C ILE A 9 -7.83 12.03 -3.86
N MET A 10 -8.78 11.23 -3.38
CA MET A 10 -9.14 9.93 -3.98
C MET A 10 -9.66 10.10 -5.41
N ALA A 11 -10.47 11.13 -5.67
CA ALA A 11 -10.96 11.44 -7.00
C ALA A 11 -9.79 11.74 -7.97
N SER A 12 -8.83 12.57 -7.53
CA SER A 12 -7.61 12.83 -8.31
C SER A 12 -6.79 11.57 -8.56
N TYR A 13 -6.61 10.73 -7.53
CA TYR A 13 -5.87 9.47 -7.67
C TYR A 13 -6.53 8.50 -8.65
N ASN A 14 -7.87 8.39 -8.59
CA ASN A 14 -8.64 7.55 -9.50
C ASN A 14 -8.60 8.09 -10.93
N GLN A 15 -8.61 9.42 -11.12
CA GLN A 15 -8.41 10.01 -12.44
C GLN A 15 -7.03 9.64 -13.01
N ASP A 16 -5.97 9.77 -12.20
CA ASP A 16 -4.64 9.34 -12.62
C ASP A 16 -4.61 7.84 -12.92
N SER A 17 -5.32 7.01 -12.14
CA SER A 17 -5.43 5.55 -12.38
C SER A 17 -6.07 5.26 -13.73
N PHE A 18 -7.14 5.98 -14.05
CA PHE A 18 -7.84 5.86 -15.32
C PHE A 18 -6.95 6.28 -16.49
N ASP A 19 -6.27 7.42 -16.39
CA ASP A 19 -5.42 7.95 -17.47
C ASP A 19 -4.23 7.02 -17.74
N ALA A 20 -3.70 6.39 -16.69
CA ALA A 20 -2.60 5.44 -16.77
C ALA A 20 -3.04 3.96 -16.84
N ARG A 21 -4.33 3.66 -17.03
CA ARG A 21 -4.87 2.29 -16.85
C ARG A 21 -4.15 1.21 -17.67
N ASN A 22 -3.73 1.54 -18.90
CA ASN A 22 -2.99 0.64 -19.79
C ASN A 22 -1.56 0.32 -19.31
N SER A 23 -1.09 0.94 -18.22
CA SER A 23 0.19 0.62 -17.58
C SER A 23 0.08 -0.41 -16.45
N TYR A 24 -1.14 -0.85 -16.12
CA TYR A 24 -1.41 -1.82 -15.06
C TYR A 24 -1.91 -3.15 -15.63
N ALA A 25 -1.51 -4.24 -15.00
CA ALA A 25 -1.92 -5.60 -15.38
C ALA A 25 -3.21 -6.04 -14.68
N ALA A 26 -3.59 -5.39 -13.58
CA ALA A 26 -4.79 -5.73 -12.81
C ALA A 26 -5.28 -4.52 -12.00
N GLN A 27 -6.47 -4.65 -11.43
CA GLN A 27 -7.16 -3.62 -10.66
C GLN A 27 -7.46 -4.13 -9.25
N LEU A 28 -7.39 -3.24 -8.27
CA LEU A 28 -7.75 -3.50 -6.87
C LEU A 28 -8.69 -2.40 -6.39
N HIS A 29 -9.84 -2.79 -5.83
CA HIS A 29 -10.89 -1.84 -5.45
C HIS A 29 -11.03 -1.83 -3.93
N MET A 30 -11.06 -0.62 -3.37
CA MET A 30 -11.20 -0.39 -1.94
C MET A 30 -12.20 0.76 -1.72
N PRO A 31 -13.20 0.59 -0.84
CA PRO A 31 -14.11 1.66 -0.44
C PRO A 31 -13.35 2.82 0.20
N GLY A 32 -13.83 4.04 -0.05
CA GLY A 32 -13.23 5.24 0.52
C GLY A 32 -13.26 5.26 2.05
N GLU A 33 -14.26 4.63 2.67
CA GLU A 33 -14.33 4.50 4.13
C GLU A 33 -13.19 3.64 4.70
N ILE A 34 -12.87 2.53 4.03
CA ILE A 34 -11.75 1.67 4.43
C ILE A 34 -10.44 2.43 4.24
N PHE A 35 -10.27 3.10 3.10
CA PHE A 35 -9.07 3.89 2.85
C PHE A 35 -8.90 5.03 3.88
N GLN A 36 -9.99 5.68 4.26
CA GLN A 36 -9.98 6.69 5.33
C GLN A 36 -9.50 6.12 6.66
N ASP A 37 -9.98 4.95 7.05
CA ASP A 37 -9.54 4.30 8.29
C ASP A 37 -8.04 3.99 8.25
N LEU A 38 -7.54 3.48 7.13
CA LEU A 38 -6.10 3.24 6.91
C LEU A 38 -5.28 4.52 7.07
N VAL A 39 -5.70 5.61 6.43
CA VAL A 39 -5.04 6.92 6.54
C VAL A 39 -5.03 7.39 7.98
N TRP A 40 -6.16 7.33 8.69
CA TRP A 40 -6.23 7.76 10.08
C TRP A 40 -5.40 6.90 11.03
N TRP A 41 -5.41 5.58 10.85
CA TRP A 41 -4.58 4.68 11.66
C TRP A 41 -3.11 4.97 11.45
N ALA A 42 -2.70 5.17 10.21
CA ALA A 42 -1.33 5.50 9.88
C ALA A 42 -0.90 6.83 10.52
N LEU A 43 -1.70 7.90 10.36
CA LEU A 43 -1.42 9.20 10.95
C LEU A 43 -1.36 9.16 12.50
N LYS A 44 -2.22 8.37 13.14
CA LYS A 44 -2.23 8.19 14.61
C LYS A 44 -1.05 7.36 15.11
N SER A 45 -0.42 6.58 14.23
CA SER A 45 0.66 5.67 14.59
C SER A 45 2.05 6.26 14.34
N LEU A 46 2.13 7.39 13.65
CA LEU A 46 3.38 8.12 13.43
C LEU A 46 4.14 8.33 14.75
N PRO A 47 5.48 8.15 14.76
CA PRO A 47 6.33 7.89 13.59
C PRO A 47 6.48 6.39 13.25
N ASP A 48 5.72 5.50 13.89
CA ASP A 48 5.84 4.06 13.70
C ASP A 48 5.15 3.60 12.42
N GLU A 49 5.60 2.45 11.91
CA GLU A 49 4.95 1.71 10.84
C GLU A 49 3.79 0.88 11.42
N ILE A 50 2.73 0.71 10.64
CA ILE A 50 1.67 -0.26 10.93
C ILE A 50 1.63 -1.33 9.86
N LEU A 51 1.26 -2.54 10.29
CA LEU A 51 0.90 -3.64 9.41
C LEU A 51 -0.60 -3.87 9.51
N VAL A 52 -1.27 -3.89 8.37
CA VAL A 52 -2.71 -4.07 8.25
C VAL A 52 -2.99 -5.28 7.36
N GLY A 53 -3.82 -6.18 7.87
CA GLY A 53 -4.43 -7.25 7.08
C GLY A 53 -5.71 -6.74 6.41
N LEU A 54 -5.88 -7.05 5.13
CA LEU A 54 -7.01 -6.62 4.31
C LEU A 54 -7.72 -7.85 3.76
N ASP A 55 -9.03 -7.91 3.94
CA ASP A 55 -9.86 -9.00 3.44
C ASP A 55 -10.94 -8.53 2.48
N ILE A 56 -11.43 -9.49 1.71
CA ILE A 56 -12.47 -9.31 0.71
C ILE A 56 -13.75 -10.05 1.12
N ASP A 57 -14.89 -9.57 0.63
CA ASP A 57 -16.12 -10.35 0.65
C ASP A 57 -16.26 -11.14 -0.65
N PHE A 58 -16.16 -12.46 -0.59
CA PHE A 58 -16.44 -13.30 -1.78
C PHE A 58 -17.89 -13.21 -2.25
N ASN A 59 -18.80 -12.61 -1.47
CA ASN A 59 -20.16 -12.34 -1.89
C ASN A 59 -20.36 -10.94 -2.47
N GLN A 60 -19.35 -10.05 -2.39
CA GLN A 60 -19.40 -8.71 -2.96
C GLN A 60 -18.35 -8.57 -4.06
N GLN A 61 -18.80 -8.85 -5.28
CA GLN A 61 -18.02 -8.56 -6.47
C GLN A 61 -17.90 -7.06 -6.68
N GLN A 62 -16.82 -6.68 -7.36
CA GLN A 62 -16.65 -5.32 -7.84
C GLN A 62 -17.78 -4.95 -8.80
N ASN A 63 -17.99 -3.64 -8.97
CA ASN A 63 -18.96 -3.16 -9.94
C ASN A 63 -18.38 -3.35 -11.34
N ALA A 64 -18.99 -4.26 -12.12
CA ALA A 64 -18.55 -4.59 -13.47
C ALA A 64 -18.42 -3.37 -14.40
N GLU A 65 -19.25 -2.34 -14.24
CA GLU A 65 -19.13 -1.11 -15.04
C GLU A 65 -17.84 -0.35 -14.72
N VAL A 66 -17.43 -0.35 -13.45
CA VAL A 66 -16.16 0.27 -13.03
C VAL A 66 -14.99 -0.57 -13.52
N ASP A 67 -15.07 -1.90 -13.38
CA ASP A 67 -14.01 -2.81 -13.82
C ASP A 67 -13.74 -2.66 -15.32
N GLU A 68 -14.80 -2.60 -16.14
CA GLU A 68 -14.70 -2.38 -17.58
C GLU A 68 -14.14 -0.99 -17.90
N PHE A 69 -14.59 0.03 -17.16
CA PHE A 69 -14.13 1.40 -17.38
C PHE A 69 -12.64 1.59 -17.09
N PHE A 70 -12.12 0.92 -16.05
CA PHE A 70 -10.71 0.96 -15.67
C PHE A 70 -9.87 -0.16 -16.30
N ALA A 71 -10.46 -1.01 -17.15
CA ALA A 71 -9.76 -2.12 -17.79
C ALA A 71 -8.58 -1.67 -18.65
N SER A 72 -7.49 -2.43 -18.53
CA SER A 72 -6.27 -2.26 -19.31
C SER A 72 -6.31 -3.13 -20.56
N SER A 73 -5.70 -2.67 -21.66
CA SER A 73 -5.43 -3.53 -22.81
C SER A 73 -4.45 -4.68 -22.52
N GLN A 74 -3.74 -4.60 -21.40
CA GLN A 74 -2.78 -5.61 -20.91
C GLN A 74 -3.30 -6.35 -19.67
N GLN A 75 -4.61 -6.34 -19.43
CA GLN A 75 -5.20 -6.95 -18.24
C GLN A 75 -4.93 -8.46 -18.19
N VAL A 76 -4.54 -8.93 -17.02
CA VAL A 76 -4.30 -10.34 -16.69
C VAL A 76 -5.35 -10.76 -15.67
N GLU A 77 -6.11 -11.80 -16.00
CA GLU A 77 -7.08 -12.40 -15.09
C GLU A 77 -6.39 -13.39 -14.14
N GLY A 78 -6.84 -13.43 -12.88
CA GLY A 78 -6.31 -14.34 -11.86
C GLY A 78 -4.84 -14.09 -11.51
N LEU A 79 -4.38 -12.84 -11.62
CA LEU A 79 -3.01 -12.44 -11.31
C LEU A 79 -2.69 -12.59 -9.81
N PHE A 80 -3.69 -12.36 -8.95
CA PHE A 80 -3.58 -12.49 -7.50
C PHE A 80 -4.90 -12.98 -6.89
N GLN A 81 -4.84 -13.57 -5.70
CA GLN A 81 -6.01 -14.02 -4.97
C GLN A 81 -6.89 -12.83 -4.56
N GLY A 82 -8.19 -12.91 -4.87
CA GLY A 82 -9.15 -11.85 -4.56
C GLY A 82 -9.35 -10.81 -5.66
N GLN A 83 -8.69 -10.96 -6.81
CA GLN A 83 -8.97 -10.13 -7.99
C GLN A 83 -10.46 -10.20 -8.38
N GLY A 84 -11.07 -9.06 -8.66
CA GLY A 84 -12.51 -8.94 -8.98
C GLY A 84 -13.44 -8.82 -7.77
N PHE A 85 -12.89 -8.85 -6.54
CA PHE A 85 -13.65 -8.66 -5.31
C PHE A 85 -13.28 -7.36 -4.61
N LEU A 86 -14.23 -6.81 -3.85
CA LEU A 86 -14.03 -5.57 -3.11
C LEU A 86 -13.34 -5.86 -1.78
N ILE A 87 -12.31 -5.07 -1.43
CA ILE A 87 -11.78 -5.05 -0.07
C ILE A 87 -12.85 -4.45 0.83
N ASN A 88 -13.31 -5.20 1.84
CA ASN A 88 -14.42 -4.77 2.70
C ASN A 88 -14.03 -4.71 4.18
N GLU A 89 -12.90 -5.31 4.56
CA GLU A 89 -12.43 -5.38 5.94
C GLU A 89 -10.94 -5.04 6.04
N ALA A 90 -10.58 -4.34 7.11
CA ALA A 90 -9.21 -3.98 7.43
C ALA A 90 -8.95 -4.15 8.92
N HIS A 91 -7.81 -4.76 9.27
CA HIS A 91 -7.44 -5.06 10.65
C HIS A 91 -5.99 -4.67 10.91
N ILE A 92 -5.75 -3.80 11.89
CA ILE A 92 -4.39 -3.56 12.38
C ILE A 92 -3.87 -4.85 13.00
N VAL A 93 -2.77 -5.36 12.46
CA VAL A 93 -2.11 -6.60 12.88
C VAL A 93 -0.91 -6.31 13.77
N ASN A 94 -0.10 -5.31 13.38
CA ASN A 94 1.08 -4.94 14.15
C ASN A 94 1.38 -3.45 14.03
N ARG A 95 2.20 -2.94 14.95
CA ARG A 95 2.78 -1.60 14.95
C ARG A 95 4.21 -1.70 15.45
N GLY A 96 5.15 -1.12 14.73
CA GLY A 96 6.57 -1.17 15.08
C GLY A 96 7.42 -0.29 14.18
N ASP A 97 8.73 -0.43 14.33
CA ASP A 97 9.68 0.16 13.38
C ASP A 97 9.81 -0.72 12.12
N SER A 98 10.60 -0.24 11.15
CA SER A 98 10.87 -0.93 9.88
C SER A 98 11.50 -2.33 10.06
N TYR A 99 12.03 -2.66 11.24
CA TYR A 99 12.62 -3.98 11.51
C TYR A 99 11.62 -4.95 12.13
N SER A 100 10.62 -4.45 12.84
CA SER A 100 9.72 -5.24 13.67
C SER A 100 8.28 -5.31 13.14
N VAL A 101 7.86 -4.37 12.29
CA VAL A 101 6.48 -4.28 11.81
C VAL A 101 6.03 -5.51 11.00
N HIS A 102 6.96 -6.19 10.34
CA HIS A 102 6.69 -7.40 9.56
C HIS A 102 6.52 -8.65 10.43
N HIS A 103 6.86 -8.59 11.73
CA HIS A 103 6.60 -9.71 12.63
C HIS A 103 5.11 -9.81 12.95
N LEU A 104 4.57 -11.01 12.83
CA LEU A 104 3.21 -11.29 13.28
C LEU A 104 3.20 -11.57 14.79
N PRO A 105 2.06 -11.39 15.49
CA PRO A 105 1.93 -11.81 16.87
C PRO A 105 2.34 -13.27 17.05
N GLU A 106 3.08 -13.57 18.12
CA GLU A 106 3.60 -14.93 18.40
C GLU A 106 2.47 -15.98 18.43
N ASP A 107 1.33 -15.63 19.03
CA ASP A 107 0.10 -16.45 19.05
C ASP A 107 -0.43 -16.84 17.64
N TRP A 108 -0.02 -16.13 16.58
CA TRP A 108 -0.41 -16.42 15.20
C TRP A 108 0.64 -17.26 14.46
N THR A 109 1.88 -17.24 14.94
CA THR A 109 3.00 -18.03 14.43
C THR A 109 3.22 -19.32 15.22
N ASP A 110 2.60 -19.49 16.39
CA ASP A 110 2.80 -20.66 17.25
C ASP A 110 2.12 -21.95 16.72
N ASP A 111 2.97 -22.75 16.09
CA ASP A 111 3.09 -24.21 16.13
C ASP A 111 2.02 -25.16 15.56
N ILE A 112 0.84 -24.71 15.11
CA ILE A 112 -0.08 -25.61 14.37
C ILE A 112 -0.01 -25.40 12.84
N PHE A 113 0.38 -24.22 12.37
CA PHE A 113 0.36 -23.89 10.93
C PHE A 113 1.58 -23.12 10.40
N ALA A 114 2.61 -22.91 11.21
CA ALA A 114 3.77 -22.09 10.85
C ALA A 114 4.55 -22.53 9.58
N PRO A 115 4.79 -23.83 9.34
CA PRO A 115 5.61 -24.26 8.20
C PRO A 115 4.91 -24.11 6.83
N SER A 116 3.59 -23.89 6.79
CA SER A 116 2.81 -23.83 5.54
C SER A 116 2.30 -22.44 5.16
N ARG A 117 2.58 -21.41 5.98
CA ARG A 117 1.90 -20.10 5.87
C ARG A 117 2.79 -18.86 5.73
N GLY A 118 4.11 -18.98 5.83
CA GLY A 118 5.04 -17.87 5.57
C GLY A 118 4.93 -16.68 6.55
N ALA A 119 5.71 -15.62 6.33
CA ALA A 119 5.78 -14.43 7.20
C ALA A 119 4.46 -13.64 7.28
N ARG A 120 3.53 -13.83 6.33
CA ARG A 120 2.20 -13.21 6.30
C ARG A 120 1.07 -14.15 6.77
N ALA A 121 1.40 -15.35 7.26
CA ALA A 121 0.49 -16.32 7.89
C ALA A 121 -0.86 -16.64 7.19
N GLY A 122 -1.02 -16.38 5.89
CA GLY A 122 -2.18 -16.78 5.07
C GLY A 122 -3.57 -16.43 5.60
N ARG A 123 -3.69 -15.49 6.55
CA ARG A 123 -4.95 -15.16 7.24
C ARG A 123 -5.77 -14.13 6.48
N PHE A 124 -5.10 -13.11 5.96
CA PHE A 124 -5.71 -12.04 5.18
C PHE A 124 -5.37 -12.22 3.71
N THR A 125 -6.30 -11.81 2.85
CA THR A 125 -6.17 -11.91 1.41
C THR A 125 -5.08 -10.98 0.90
N HIS A 126 -5.10 -9.71 1.34
CA HIS A 126 -4.11 -8.70 1.00
C HIS A 126 -3.47 -8.11 2.26
N TRP A 127 -2.37 -7.41 2.08
CA TRP A 127 -1.64 -6.74 3.15
C TRP A 127 -1.37 -5.29 2.79
N LEU A 128 -1.26 -4.45 3.81
CA LEU A 128 -0.77 -3.09 3.68
C LEU A 128 0.17 -2.78 4.83
N HIS A 129 1.30 -2.15 4.52
CA HIS A 129 2.15 -1.54 5.51
C HIS A 129 2.45 -0.08 5.15
N THR A 130 2.86 0.70 6.16
CA THR A 130 3.12 2.14 5.99
C THR A 130 4.60 2.43 6.10
N HIS A 131 5.10 3.36 5.30
CA HIS A 131 6.46 3.89 5.36
C HIS A 131 6.43 5.36 5.83
N PRO A 132 6.58 5.65 7.14
CA PRO A 132 6.69 6.99 7.68
C PRO A 132 7.98 7.67 7.22
N ASN A 133 7.86 8.87 6.68
CA ASN A 133 8.95 9.64 6.06
C ASN A 133 9.73 8.89 4.97
N ALA A 134 9.08 7.94 4.31
CA ALA A 134 9.67 7.24 3.17
C ALA A 134 8.62 7.04 2.05
N PRO A 135 9.07 6.94 0.79
CA PRO A 135 8.19 6.69 -0.34
C PRO A 135 7.58 5.29 -0.27
N ALA A 136 6.44 5.12 -0.94
CA ALA A 136 5.77 3.84 -1.13
C ALA A 136 6.55 2.97 -2.15
N ILE A 137 7.73 2.48 -1.75
CA ILE A 137 8.59 1.63 -2.57
C ILE A 137 9.05 0.46 -1.70
N PRO A 138 8.98 -0.79 -2.20
CA PRO A 138 9.38 -1.95 -1.45
C PRO A 138 10.89 -1.96 -1.18
N SER A 139 11.25 -2.21 0.07
CA SER A 139 12.56 -2.68 0.50
C SER A 139 12.77 -4.16 0.12
N GLY A 140 13.99 -4.68 0.35
CA GLY A 140 14.26 -6.11 0.17
C GLY A 140 13.40 -6.99 1.07
N ALA A 141 13.19 -6.56 2.33
CA ALA A 141 12.33 -7.28 3.27
C ALA A 141 10.86 -7.28 2.84
N ASP A 142 10.39 -6.18 2.24
CA ASP A 142 9.02 -6.09 1.71
C ASP A 142 8.82 -7.03 0.52
N ALA A 143 9.82 -7.08 -0.38
CA ALA A 143 9.79 -7.98 -1.53
C ALA A 143 9.77 -9.46 -1.09
N ASP A 144 10.58 -9.82 -0.09
CA ASP A 144 10.60 -11.18 0.48
C ASP A 144 9.27 -11.50 1.17
N ALA A 145 8.75 -10.60 2.01
CA ALA A 145 7.47 -10.80 2.69
C ALA A 145 6.29 -10.92 1.71
N SER A 146 6.33 -10.19 0.59
CA SER A 146 5.29 -10.26 -0.44
C SER A 146 5.24 -11.60 -1.18
N GLN A 147 6.33 -12.39 -1.19
CA GLN A 147 6.30 -13.72 -1.81
C GLN A 147 5.41 -14.70 -1.02
N GLU A 148 5.15 -14.40 0.24
CA GLU A 148 4.38 -15.24 1.16
C GLU A 148 2.89 -14.86 1.20
N THR A 149 2.44 -13.92 0.35
CA THR A 149 1.01 -13.61 0.18
C THR A 149 0.52 -14.00 -1.22
N PRO A 150 -0.60 -14.74 -1.34
CA PRO A 150 -1.21 -15.03 -2.63
C PRO A 150 -1.97 -13.82 -3.21
N GLY A 151 -2.24 -12.79 -2.42
CA GLY A 151 -2.90 -11.55 -2.85
C GLY A 151 -1.90 -10.46 -3.24
N VAL A 152 -2.05 -9.27 -2.66
CA VAL A 152 -1.16 -8.13 -2.93
C VAL A 152 -0.67 -7.54 -1.62
N ASP A 153 0.57 -7.06 -1.61
CA ASP A 153 1.16 -6.29 -0.50
C ASP A 153 1.28 -4.83 -0.93
N LEU A 154 0.58 -3.95 -0.22
CA LEU A 154 0.47 -2.52 -0.52
C LEU A 154 1.38 -1.72 0.42
N ILE A 155 1.92 -0.62 -0.10
CA ILE A 155 2.75 0.30 0.69
C ILE A 155 2.12 1.68 0.67
N LEU A 156 1.92 2.26 1.86
CA LEU A 156 1.49 3.65 2.03
C LEU A 156 2.65 4.49 2.58
N GLY A 157 3.30 5.24 1.70
CA GLY A 157 4.35 6.20 2.07
C GLY A 157 3.74 7.49 2.62
N LEU A 158 4.23 7.96 3.77
CA LEU A 158 3.65 9.09 4.51
C LEU A 158 4.70 10.15 4.75
N ARG A 159 4.52 11.32 4.13
CA ARG A 159 5.33 12.50 4.43
C ARG A 159 4.66 13.31 5.53
N PHE A 160 5.35 13.55 6.65
CA PHE A 160 4.78 14.31 7.77
C PHE A 160 5.77 15.33 8.36
N SER A 161 5.23 16.34 9.04
CA SER A 161 5.99 17.42 9.70
C SER A 161 5.46 17.67 11.12
N PRO A 162 6.32 17.92 12.13
CA PRO A 162 7.79 17.86 12.06
C PRO A 162 8.24 16.44 11.71
N SER A 163 9.26 16.34 10.85
CA SER A 163 9.80 15.03 10.49
C SER A 163 10.24 14.31 11.77
N GLY A 164 9.95 13.01 11.86
CA GLY A 164 10.52 12.15 12.88
C GLY A 164 12.05 12.13 12.84
N PRO A 165 12.70 11.21 13.56
CA PRO A 165 14.16 11.18 13.67
C PRO A 165 14.88 11.02 12.32
N LEU A 166 14.20 10.54 11.28
CA LEU A 166 14.72 10.37 9.93
C LEU A 166 14.08 11.39 8.97
N PRO A 167 14.89 12.07 8.13
CA PRO A 167 14.38 12.93 7.07
C PRO A 167 13.74 12.09 5.94
N TRP A 168 12.96 12.75 5.09
CA TRP A 168 12.38 12.12 3.91
C TRP A 168 13.46 11.50 3.00
N PHE A 169 13.24 10.25 2.58
CA PHE A 169 14.18 9.50 1.74
C PHE A 169 13.79 9.60 0.24
N ASP A 170 14.58 10.33 -0.56
CA ASP A 170 14.24 10.63 -1.97
C ASP A 170 14.94 9.76 -3.04
N ASP A 171 16.02 9.04 -2.68
CA ASP A 171 16.91 8.39 -3.66
C ASP A 171 16.51 6.94 -3.94
N VAL A 172 15.33 6.74 -4.55
CA VAL A 172 14.79 5.40 -4.82
C VAL A 172 14.17 5.31 -6.22
N GLU A 173 14.57 4.29 -6.99
CA GLU A 173 13.99 3.98 -8.29
C GLU A 173 12.57 3.38 -8.13
N GLY A 174 11.62 3.83 -8.96
CA GLY A 174 10.26 3.30 -8.99
C GLY A 174 9.21 4.34 -9.43
N LYS A 175 8.06 3.87 -9.93
CA LYS A 175 6.92 4.76 -10.24
C LYS A 175 6.06 4.92 -8.99
N ARG A 176 6.14 6.11 -8.39
CA ARG A 176 5.33 6.50 -7.22
C ARG A 176 3.99 7.06 -7.68
N ARG A 177 2.94 6.85 -6.89
CA ARG A 177 1.68 7.59 -7.02
C ARG A 177 1.54 8.50 -5.81
N ILE A 178 1.34 9.78 -6.08
CA ILE A 178 1.37 10.81 -5.05
C ILE A 178 -0.06 11.21 -4.72
N LEU A 179 -0.38 11.21 -3.43
CA LEU A 179 -1.66 11.67 -2.91
C LEU A 179 -1.46 13.09 -2.35
N GLY A 180 -2.02 14.08 -3.05
CA GLY A 180 -1.91 15.49 -2.67
C GLY A 180 -0.64 16.17 -3.18
N LYS A 181 -0.77 17.43 -3.62
CA LYS A 181 0.30 18.20 -4.27
C LYS A 181 1.53 18.43 -3.39
N GLU A 182 1.35 18.48 -2.07
CA GLU A 182 2.43 18.74 -1.11
C GLU A 182 3.33 17.52 -0.88
N ALA A 183 2.87 16.33 -1.29
CA ALA A 183 3.66 15.10 -1.25
C ALA A 183 4.60 14.96 -2.46
N GLU A 184 4.56 15.88 -3.42
CA GLU A 184 5.56 15.96 -4.49
C GLU A 184 6.95 16.23 -3.90
N SER A 185 7.95 15.42 -4.31
CA SER A 185 9.35 15.71 -3.99
C SER A 185 9.72 17.02 -4.68
N ASN A 186 10.38 17.93 -3.95
CA ASN A 186 10.99 19.09 -4.59
C ASN A 186 12.17 18.58 -5.43
N ASP A 187 11.94 18.21 -6.69
CA ASP A 187 12.93 17.72 -7.66
C ASP A 187 14.01 18.76 -8.05
N ASN A 188 14.32 19.70 -7.16
CA ASN A 188 15.36 20.72 -7.32
C ASN A 188 16.69 20.34 -6.64
N HIS A 189 17.05 19.05 -6.62
CA HIS A 189 18.46 18.69 -6.53
C HIS A 189 19.06 18.62 -7.93
N THR A 190 19.45 19.80 -8.43
CA THR A 190 20.52 19.91 -9.42
C THR A 190 21.66 19.01 -8.99
N SER A 191 21.82 17.90 -9.71
CA SER A 191 23.01 17.08 -9.71
C SER A 191 24.22 18.00 -9.88
N LYS A 192 24.88 18.35 -8.77
CA LYS A 192 26.26 18.78 -8.83
C LYS A 192 27.05 17.53 -9.18
N LYS A 193 27.16 17.26 -10.49
CA LYS A 193 28.25 16.43 -11.03
C LYS A 193 29.54 17.00 -10.46
N SER A 194 30.03 16.35 -9.41
CA SER A 194 31.37 16.54 -8.88
C SER A 194 32.34 16.10 -9.97
N LEU A 195 32.74 17.05 -10.81
CA LEU A 195 33.99 16.95 -11.55
C LEU A 195 35.12 16.97 -10.53
N PHE A 196 35.61 15.78 -10.16
CA PHE A 196 36.98 15.63 -9.69
C PHE A 196 37.65 14.52 -10.48
N ARG A 197 38.80 14.92 -11.05
CA ARG A 197 39.76 14.12 -11.80
C ARG A 197 40.52 13.17 -10.87
#